data_AF-A0A2V2DMR3-F1
#
_entry.id   AF-A0A2V2DMR3-F1
#
_cell.length_a   1.000
_cell.length_b   1.000
_cell.length_c   1.000
_cell.angle_alpha   90.00
_cell.angle_beta   90.00
_cell.angle_gamma   90.00
#
_symmetry.space_group_name_H-M   'P 1'
#
loop_
_entity.id
_entity.type
_entity.pdbx_description
1 polymer ?
#
loop_
_entity_poly.entity_id
_entity_poly.type
_entity_poly.pdbx_seq_one_letter_code
_entity_poly.pdbx_strand_id
1 'polypeptide(L)'
;MKLSARNILKGTVERIEEGAVNGIVHLDVNKEKISATISMNAIRELGLAKGKEAYAVIKATEVMVSTEKHLKISARNQMCGKVSAIEDGAVNGIVKIDTDCGAVVSATISMNAIHELGLQIGCDATAVIKATSVMIGVD
;
A
#
# COMPACT_ATOMS: atom_id res chain seq x y z
N MET A 1 10.47 -6.93 12.33
CA MET A 1 9.29 -7.82 12.19
C MET A 1 9.49 -8.83 11.05
N LYS A 2 9.04 -10.08 11.17
CA LYS A 2 9.00 -11.06 10.05
C LYS A 2 7.55 -11.41 9.74
N LEU A 3 7.04 -11.01 8.57
CA LEU A 3 5.68 -11.28 8.12
C LEU A 3 5.68 -11.79 6.68
N SER A 4 4.60 -12.45 6.27
CA SER A 4 4.40 -12.87 4.87
C SER A 4 3.95 -11.73 3.94
N ALA A 5 3.55 -10.58 4.50
CA ALA A 5 3.30 -9.37 3.74
C ALA A 5 4.57 -8.90 3.03
N ARG A 6 4.44 -8.49 1.77
CA ARG A 6 5.59 -8.08 0.93
C ARG A 6 5.85 -6.59 0.96
N ASN A 7 4.87 -5.80 1.40
CA ASN A 7 4.96 -4.37 1.50
C ASN A 7 4.97 -4.00 2.98
N ILE A 8 6.13 -3.59 3.48
CA ILE A 8 6.31 -3.12 4.86
C ILE A 8 6.95 -1.74 4.75
N LEU A 9 6.10 -0.71 4.79
CA LEU A 9 6.50 0.67 4.55
C LEU A 9 6.64 1.38 5.89
N LYS A 10 7.87 1.74 6.26
CA LYS A 10 8.13 2.51 7.48
C LYS A 10 7.63 3.95 7.30
N GLY A 11 6.97 4.48 8.32
CA GLY A 11 6.50 5.85 8.33
C GLY A 11 6.24 6.37 9.74
N THR A 12 5.68 7.57 9.80
CA THR A 12 5.32 8.24 11.05
C THR A 12 3.84 8.58 11.03
N VAL A 13 3.14 8.38 12.15
CA VAL A 13 1.74 8.78 12.29
C VAL A 13 1.62 10.29 12.18
N GLU A 14 1.03 10.77 11.10
CA GLU A 14 0.76 12.19 10.87
C GLU A 14 -0.45 12.64 11.71
N ARG A 15 -1.53 11.85 11.66
CA ARG A 15 -2.77 12.07 12.41
C ARG A 15 -3.63 10.81 12.48
N ILE A 16 -4.61 10.84 13.37
CA ILE A 16 -5.62 9.79 13.52
C ILE A 16 -7.00 10.47 13.49
N GLU A 17 -7.88 9.99 12.62
CA GLU A 17 -9.29 10.37 12.60
C GLU A 17 -10.08 9.30 13.37
N GLU A 18 -10.50 9.63 14.59
CA GLU A 18 -11.22 8.68 15.44
C GLU A 18 -12.69 8.58 15.02
N GLY A 19 -13.20 7.35 14.98
CA GLY A 19 -14.63 7.07 14.83
C GLY A 19 -15.15 6.22 15.98
N ALA A 20 -16.44 5.89 15.96
CA ALA A 20 -17.08 5.15 17.06
C ALA A 20 -16.55 3.72 17.22
N VAL A 21 -16.18 3.06 16.12
CA VAL A 21 -15.71 1.66 16.10
C VAL A 21 -14.35 1.54 15.45
N ASN A 22 -14.18 2.21 14.30
CA ASN A 22 -12.93 2.26 13.55
C ASN A 22 -12.39 3.68 13.54
N GLY A 23 -11.08 3.81 13.41
CA GLY A 23 -10.40 5.07 13.09
C GLY A 23 -9.65 4.96 11.77
N ILE A 24 -9.25 6.10 11.22
CA ILE A 24 -8.35 6.18 10.07
C ILE A 24 -7.01 6.73 10.55
N VAL A 25 -5.99 5.89 10.48
CA VAL A 25 -4.60 6.27 10.75
C VAL A 25 -3.99 6.76 9.45
N HIS A 26 -3.41 7.95 9.48
CA HIS A 26 -2.68 8.52 8.36
C HIS A 26 -1.19 8.49 8.69
N LEU A 27 -0.44 7.71 7.93
CA LEU A 27 1.02 7.64 7.99
C LEU A 27 1.64 8.53 6.91
N ASP A 28 2.69 9.24 7.28
CA ASP A 28 3.65 9.82 6.34
C ASP A 28 4.75 8.79 6.05
N VAL A 29 4.86 8.39 4.78
CA VAL A 29 5.88 7.50 4.24
C VAL A 29 6.64 8.29 3.16
N ASN A 30 7.75 8.92 3.55
CA ASN A 30 8.57 9.74 2.65
C ASN A 30 7.77 10.82 1.89
N LYS A 31 6.94 11.59 2.59
CA LYS A 31 6.02 12.64 2.07
C LYS A 31 4.81 12.10 1.29
N GLU A 32 4.69 10.78 1.13
CA GLU A 32 3.51 10.13 0.61
C GLU A 32 2.60 9.72 1.77
N LYS A 33 1.30 9.98 1.62
CA LYS A 33 0.34 9.73 2.70
C LYS A 33 -0.33 8.37 2.53
N ILE A 34 -0.16 7.48 3.51
CA ILE A 34 -0.83 6.17 3.56
C ILE A 34 -1.94 6.19 4.61
N SER A 35 -3.16 5.89 4.19
CA SER A 35 -4.35 5.77 5.03
C SER A 35 -4.65 4.31 5.35
N ALA A 36 -4.78 3.99 6.63
CA ALA A 36 -5.21 2.68 7.13
C ALA A 36 -6.48 2.82 7.97
N THR A 37 -7.50 2.00 7.69
CA THR A 37 -8.71 1.93 8.51
C THR A 37 -8.62 0.71 9.42
N ILE A 38 -8.48 0.95 10.72
CA ILE A 38 -8.34 -0.09 11.75
C ILE A 38 -9.28 0.18 12.93
N SER A 39 -9.49 -0.81 13.80
CA SER A 39 -10.36 -0.64 14.96
C SER A 39 -9.77 0.36 15.96
N MET A 40 -10.63 1.05 16.71
CA MET A 40 -10.18 1.93 17.81
C MET A 40 -9.44 1.14 18.89
N ASN A 41 -9.76 -0.16 19.07
CA ASN A 41 -9.00 -1.03 19.97
C ASN A 41 -7.56 -1.22 19.47
N ALA A 42 -7.35 -1.51 18.19
CA ALA A 42 -6.01 -1.63 17.63
C ALA A 42 -5.20 -0.33 17.74
N ILE A 43 -5.84 0.84 17.52
CA ILE A 43 -5.20 2.14 17.72
C ILE A 43 -4.68 2.30 19.16
N ARG A 44 -5.51 1.94 20.15
CA ARG A 44 -5.16 2.02 21.58
C ARG A 44 -4.09 1.00 21.97
N GLU A 45 -4.25 -0.26 21.56
CA GLU A 45 -3.34 -1.37 21.88
C GLU A 45 -1.94 -1.15 21.29
N LEU A 46 -1.88 -0.66 20.05
CA LEU A 46 -0.62 -0.29 19.40
C LEU A 46 -0.07 1.04 19.91
N GLY A 47 -0.80 1.75 20.78
CA GLY A 47 -0.44 3.06 21.32
C GLY A 47 -0.14 4.09 20.25
N LEU A 48 -0.92 4.11 19.16
CA LEU A 48 -0.72 5.03 18.04
C LEU A 48 -1.10 6.46 18.45
N ALA A 49 -0.22 7.39 18.16
CA ALA A 49 -0.42 8.81 18.37
C ALA A 49 0.40 9.60 17.34
N LYS A 50 0.05 10.87 17.10
CA LYS A 50 0.82 11.74 16.20
C LYS A 50 2.31 11.74 16.58
N GLY A 51 3.17 11.58 15.58
CA GLY A 51 4.63 11.52 15.73
C GLY A 51 5.18 10.14 16.05
N LYS A 52 4.34 9.13 16.31
CA LYS A 52 4.82 7.76 16.56
C LYS A 52 5.29 7.10 15.27
N GLU A 53 6.43 6.43 15.31
CA GLU A 53 6.88 5.56 14.21
C GLU A 53 6.02 4.30 14.13
N ALA A 54 5.65 3.93 12.91
CA ALA A 54 4.84 2.76 12.62
C ALA A 54 5.14 2.24 11.20
N TYR A 55 4.55 1.10 10.87
CA TYR A 55 4.70 0.45 9.57
C TYR A 55 3.34 0.25 8.93
N ALA A 56 3.16 0.68 7.68
CA ALA A 56 2.07 0.21 6.84
C ALA A 56 2.42 -1.18 6.30
N VAL A 57 1.62 -2.18 6.64
CA VAL A 57 1.83 -3.57 6.27
C VAL A 57 0.73 -4.00 5.30
N ILE A 58 1.10 -4.32 4.07
CA ILE A 58 0.16 -4.64 2.99
C ILE A 58 0.59 -5.95 2.32
N LYS A 59 -0.34 -6.89 2.20
CA LYS A 59 -0.11 -8.13 1.46
C LYS A 59 -0.12 -7.85 -0.04
N ALA A 60 0.74 -8.50 -0.82
CA ALA A 60 0.85 -8.23 -2.26
C ALA A 60 -0.47 -8.48 -3.03
N THR A 61 -1.30 -9.40 -2.56
CA THR A 61 -2.62 -9.71 -3.16
C THR A 61 -3.68 -8.63 -2.90
N GLU A 62 -3.41 -7.67 -2.02
CA GLU A 62 -4.29 -6.52 -1.73
C GLU A 62 -3.91 -5.27 -2.53
N VAL A 63 -2.87 -5.36 -3.36
CA VAL A 63 -2.41 -4.27 -4.21
C VAL A 63 -2.94 -4.49 -5.62
N MET A 64 -3.78 -3.56 -6.08
CA MET A 64 -4.17 -3.47 -7.48
C MET A 64 -3.18 -2.59 -8.25
N VAL A 65 -3.08 -2.79 -9.56
CA VAL A 65 -2.23 -1.99 -10.45
C VAL A 65 -3.10 -1.29 -11.48
N SER A 66 -2.80 -0.02 -11.73
CA SER A 66 -3.39 0.77 -12.82
C SER A 66 -2.29 1.46 -13.61
N THR A 67 -2.55 1.77 -14.87
CA THR A 67 -1.67 2.60 -15.73
C THR A 67 -2.03 4.10 -15.67
N GLU A 68 -3.11 4.46 -14.98
CA GLU A 68 -3.53 5.85 -14.79
C GLU A 68 -2.94 6.45 -13.51
N LYS A 69 -2.56 7.73 -13.59
CA LYS A 69 -2.13 8.53 -12.44
C LYS A 69 -3.36 9.22 -11.85
N HIS A 70 -3.86 8.71 -10.72
CA HIS A 70 -5.03 9.22 -9.96
C HIS A 70 -6.42 8.82 -10.50
N LEU A 71 -6.85 7.62 -10.13
CA LEU A 71 -8.20 7.16 -10.42
C LEU A 71 -9.24 7.78 -9.48
N LYS A 72 -10.41 8.08 -10.03
CA LYS A 72 -11.59 8.49 -9.25
C LYS A 72 -12.31 7.26 -8.67
N ILE A 73 -11.73 6.69 -7.62
CA ILE A 73 -12.23 5.48 -6.94
C ILE A 73 -12.14 5.64 -5.41
N SER A 74 -12.74 4.70 -4.67
CA SER A 74 -12.78 4.73 -3.20
C SER A 74 -11.49 4.26 -2.51
N ALA A 75 -10.54 3.70 -3.25
CA ALA A 75 -9.22 3.35 -2.73
C ALA A 75 -8.43 4.60 -2.39
N ARG A 76 -7.98 4.69 -1.14
CA ARG A 76 -7.38 5.91 -0.56
C ARG A 76 -5.87 5.99 -0.75
N ASN A 77 -5.23 4.87 -1.04
CA ASN A 77 -3.79 4.80 -1.26
C ASN A 77 -3.57 4.58 -2.75
N GLN A 78 -2.95 5.54 -3.43
CA GLN A 78 -2.64 5.49 -4.85
C GLN A 78 -1.20 5.95 -5.05
N MET A 79 -0.26 5.01 -4.99
CA MET A 79 1.16 5.30 -5.06
C MET A 79 1.62 5.20 -6.51
N CYS A 80 1.84 6.35 -7.13
CA CYS A 80 2.33 6.46 -8.50
C CYS A 80 3.82 6.09 -8.57
N GLY A 81 4.24 5.59 -9.72
CA GLY A 81 5.62 5.20 -9.96
C GLY A 81 5.82 4.53 -11.32
N LYS A 82 6.86 3.69 -11.40
CA LYS A 82 7.20 2.91 -12.59
C LYS A 82 7.37 1.45 -12.26
N VAL A 83 6.97 0.57 -13.20
CA VAL A 83 7.23 -0.86 -13.06
C VAL A 83 8.73 -1.11 -13.13
N SER A 84 9.31 -1.67 -12.07
CA SER A 84 10.74 -1.98 -11.98
C SER A 84 11.05 -3.45 -12.25
N ALA A 85 10.09 -4.35 -11.99
CA ALA A 85 10.21 -5.77 -12.33
C ALA A 85 8.84 -6.42 -12.52
N ILE A 86 8.81 -7.47 -13.35
CA ILE A 86 7.69 -8.40 -13.47
C ILE A 86 8.26 -9.81 -13.35
N GLU A 87 7.75 -10.59 -12.40
CA GLU A 87 8.07 -12.01 -12.23
C GLU A 87 6.85 -12.82 -12.67
N ASP A 88 6.98 -13.53 -13.79
CA ASP A 88 5.90 -14.33 -14.33
C ASP A 88 5.70 -15.61 -13.51
N GLY A 89 4.43 -15.96 -13.30
CA GLY A 89 4.04 -17.26 -12.78
C GLY A 89 3.02 -17.94 -13.68
N ALA A 90 2.61 -19.15 -13.33
CA ALA A 90 1.70 -19.94 -14.18
C ALA A 90 0.27 -19.36 -14.27
N VAL A 91 -0.16 -18.61 -13.24
CA VAL A 91 -1.52 -18.05 -13.14
C VAL A 91 -1.47 -16.58 -12.71
N ASN A 92 -0.62 -16.27 -11.74
CA ASN A 92 -0.37 -14.93 -11.24
C ASN A 92 1.09 -14.55 -11.49
N GLY A 93 1.34 -13.26 -11.72
CA GLY A 93 2.66 -12.67 -11.70
C GLY A 93 2.85 -11.74 -10.49
N ILE A 94 4.10 -11.38 -10.23
CA ILE A 94 4.46 -10.36 -9.25
C ILE A 94 4.97 -9.14 -10.00
N VAL A 95 4.29 -8.01 -9.84
CA VAL A 95 4.71 -6.72 -10.39
C VAL A 95 5.33 -5.92 -9.25
N LYS A 96 6.54 -5.41 -9.45
CA LYS A 96 7.19 -4.45 -8.54
C LYS A 96 7.12 -3.05 -9.15
N ILE A 97 6.71 -2.09 -8.34
CA ILE A 97 6.57 -0.69 -8.72
C ILE A 97 7.48 0.12 -7.81
N ASP A 98 8.46 0.80 -8.41
CA ASP A 98 9.25 1.82 -7.74
C ASP A 98 8.40 3.09 -7.70
N THR A 99 7.92 3.44 -6.51
CA THR A 99 7.03 4.59 -6.31
C THR A 99 7.82 5.89 -6.24
N ASP A 100 7.15 7.00 -6.53
CA ASP A 100 7.76 8.33 -6.54
C ASP A 100 8.31 8.75 -5.16
N CYS A 101 7.83 8.14 -4.07
CA CYS A 101 8.34 8.33 -2.71
C CYS A 101 9.52 7.42 -2.34
N GLY A 102 10.08 6.69 -3.32
CA GLY A 102 11.25 5.82 -3.17
C GLY A 102 10.97 4.47 -2.51
N ALA A 103 9.71 4.12 -2.28
CA ALA A 103 9.33 2.80 -1.81
C ALA A 103 9.17 1.83 -3.00
N VAL A 104 9.38 0.54 -2.74
CA VAL A 104 9.07 -0.52 -3.73
C VAL A 104 7.80 -1.23 -3.27
N VAL A 105 6.76 -1.19 -4.09
CA VAL A 105 5.50 -1.89 -3.84
C VAL A 105 5.41 -3.11 -4.74
N SER A 106 5.21 -4.28 -4.12
CA SER A 106 4.94 -5.55 -4.78
C SER A 106 3.44 -5.83 -4.83
N ALA A 107 2.93 -6.10 -6.03
CA ALA A 107 1.56 -6.52 -6.31
C ALA A 107 1.55 -7.93 -6.89
N THR A 108 0.64 -8.78 -6.43
CA THR A 108 0.37 -10.09 -7.04
C THR A 108 -0.94 -10.02 -7.78
N ILE A 109 -0.88 -10.06 -9.11
CA ILE A 109 -2.04 -9.94 -10.01
C ILE A 109 -2.02 -11.09 -11.04
N SER A 110 -3.14 -11.34 -11.71
CA SER A 110 -3.21 -12.40 -12.73
C SER A 110 -2.30 -12.07 -13.93
N MET A 111 -1.79 -13.10 -14.60
CA MET A 111 -1.06 -12.90 -15.86
C MET A 111 -1.93 -12.20 -16.92
N ASN A 112 -3.24 -12.49 -16.93
CA ASN A 112 -4.18 -11.79 -17.80
C ASN A 112 -4.22 -10.29 -17.51
N ALA A 113 -4.24 -9.87 -16.25
CA ALA A 113 -4.23 -8.45 -15.91
C ALA A 113 -2.92 -7.77 -16.34
N ILE A 114 -1.76 -8.44 -16.21
CA ILE A 114 -0.48 -7.93 -16.71
C ILE A 114 -0.56 -7.67 -18.21
N HIS A 115 -1.10 -8.62 -18.98
CA HIS A 115 -1.24 -8.51 -20.43
C HIS A 115 -2.29 -7.45 -20.84
N GLU A 116 -3.46 -7.45 -20.22
CA GLU A 116 -4.57 -6.53 -20.53
C GLU A 116 -4.21 -5.07 -20.23
N LEU A 117 -3.47 -4.83 -19.13
CA LEU A 117 -2.94 -3.51 -18.79
C LEU A 117 -1.70 -3.12 -19.61
N GLY A 118 -1.13 -4.06 -20.38
CA GLY A 118 0.09 -3.83 -21.16
C GLY A 118 1.30 -3.49 -20.30
N LEU A 119 1.39 -4.03 -19.08
CA LEU A 119 2.47 -3.69 -18.15
C LEU A 119 3.83 -4.17 -18.68
N GLN A 120 4.80 -3.27 -18.65
CA GLN A 120 6.19 -3.52 -19.06
C GLN A 120 7.13 -2.79 -18.11
N ILE A 121 8.34 -3.32 -17.94
CA ILE A 121 9.37 -2.65 -17.15
C ILE A 121 9.60 -1.23 -17.72
N GLY A 122 9.58 -0.23 -16.85
CA GLY A 122 9.76 1.19 -17.16
C GLY A 122 8.46 1.96 -17.44
N CYS A 123 7.33 1.28 -17.66
CA CYS A 123 6.06 1.95 -17.87
C CYS A 123 5.53 2.59 -16.58
N ASP A 124 4.72 3.63 -16.73
CA ASP A 124 4.04 4.25 -15.59
C ASP A 124 3.01 3.27 -15.02
N ALA A 125 2.96 3.17 -13.69
CA ALA A 125 1.99 2.37 -12.96
C ALA A 125 1.67 2.99 -11.60
N THR A 126 0.45 2.76 -11.13
CA THR A 126 -0.04 3.21 -9.83
C THR A 126 -0.44 1.99 -9.02
N ALA A 127 0.17 1.82 -7.85
CA ALA A 127 -0.25 0.85 -6.86
C ALA A 127 -1.47 1.39 -6.10
N VAL A 128 -2.58 0.66 -6.17
CA VAL A 128 -3.87 1.08 -5.61
C VAL A 128 -4.26 0.14 -4.47
N ILE A 129 -4.39 0.69 -3.27
CA ILE A 129 -4.70 -0.08 -2.05
C ILE A 129 -5.87 0.57 -1.31
N LYS A 130 -6.88 -0.23 -0.96
CA LYS A 130 -7.98 0.23 -0.11
C LYS A 130 -7.49 0.39 1.33
N ALA A 131 -7.94 1.43 2.04
CA ALA A 131 -7.49 1.70 3.41
C ALA A 131 -7.75 0.53 4.39
N THR A 132 -8.80 -0.27 4.15
CA THR A 132 -9.13 -1.46 4.96
C THR A 132 -8.18 -2.65 4.72
N SER A 133 -7.35 -2.60 3.68
CA SER A 133 -6.35 -3.62 3.36
C SER A 133 -4.94 -3.26 3.86
N VAL A 134 -4.81 -2.13 4.56
CA VAL A 134 -3.56 -1.68 5.18
C VAL A 134 -3.62 -2.02 6.67
N MET A 135 -2.70 -2.86 7.14
CA MET A 135 -2.49 -3.11 8.56
C MET A 135 -1.43 -2.15 9.10
N ILE A 136 -1.48 -1.85 10.40
CA ILE A 136 -0.46 -1.06 11.09
C ILE A 136 0.36 -1.97 12.00
N GLY A 137 1.68 -1.90 11.88
CA GLY A 137 2.63 -2.50 12.80
C GLY A 137 3.41 -1.43 13.56
N VAL A 138 3.90 -1.77 14.75
CA VAL A 138 4.89 -0.99 15.51
C VAL A 138 6.04 -1.92 15.89
N ASP A 139 7.20 -1.36 16.24
CA ASP A 139 8.32 -2.13 16.81
C ASP A 139 8.03 -2.62 18.23
#